data_AF-A0A5J4P565-F1
#
_entry.id   AF-A0A5J4P565-F1
#
_cell.length_a   1.000
_cell.length_b   1.000
_cell.length_c   1.000
_cell.angle_alpha   90.00
_cell.angle_beta   90.00
_cell.angle_gamma   90.00
#
_symmetry.space_group_name_H-M   'P 1'
#
loop_
_entity.id
_entity.type
_entity.pdbx_description
1 polymer ?
#
loop_
_entity_poly.entity_id
_entity_poly.type
_entity_poly.pdbx_seq_one_letter_code
_entity_poly.pdbx_strand_id
1 'polypeptide(L)'
;FIADVLRESGNTTLVDKLDTQAEITSKSFIEVFHNDHGYLFDYVDDNKDWRPDWSVRPNMIFAAALDYSPLERGQQKKILDFITRELLTPRGIRTLSPKSGGYNPNYVGSQIQRDYAYHQGTAWPWLMGFYAEAYFKIHRKSGVSFVERCLRGFEIEMTSHCIGSISELFDGNPP
;
A
#
# COMPACT_ATOMS: atom_id res chain seq x y z
N PHE A 1 -1.10 14.70 -12.66
CA PHE A 1 -0.37 14.13 -13.82
C PHE A 1 -0.91 14.64 -15.15
N ILE A 2 -2.13 14.25 -15.59
CA ILE A 2 -2.63 14.64 -16.93
C ILE A 2 -2.73 16.17 -17.10
N ALA A 3 -3.19 16.90 -16.07
CA ALA A 3 -3.19 18.35 -16.09
C ALA A 3 -1.78 18.92 -16.34
N ASP A 4 -0.75 18.42 -15.64
CA ASP A 4 0.63 18.84 -15.81
C ASP A 4 1.15 18.58 -17.23
N VAL A 5 0.88 17.39 -17.80
CA VAL A 5 1.24 17.06 -19.19
C VAL A 5 0.54 18.01 -20.18
N LEU A 6 -0.74 18.32 -19.95
CA LEU A 6 -1.50 19.21 -20.83
C LEU A 6 -1.05 20.66 -20.74
N ARG A 7 -0.50 21.11 -19.61
CA ARG A 7 0.12 22.46 -19.51
C ARG A 7 1.27 22.62 -20.48
N GLU A 8 2.06 21.57 -20.72
CA GLU A 8 3.14 21.58 -21.72
C GLU A 8 2.61 21.69 -23.16
N SER A 9 1.39 21.23 -23.41
CA SER A 9 0.73 21.25 -24.74
C SER A 9 -0.10 22.50 -25.03
N GLY A 10 -0.32 23.38 -24.04
CA GLY A 10 -1.04 24.65 -24.20
C GLY A 10 -2.58 24.59 -24.15
N ASN A 11 -3.19 23.45 -23.79
CA ASN A 11 -4.65 23.33 -23.65
C ASN A 11 -5.13 23.78 -22.25
N THR A 12 -5.35 25.09 -22.07
CA THR A 12 -5.65 25.69 -20.76
C THR A 12 -7.02 25.32 -20.18
N THR A 13 -8.07 25.23 -21.02
CA THR A 13 -9.44 24.95 -20.53
C THR A 13 -9.60 23.54 -19.94
N LEU A 14 -8.94 22.54 -20.53
CA LEU A 14 -8.99 21.17 -19.99
C LEU A 14 -8.16 21.04 -18.70
N VAL A 15 -7.04 21.77 -18.60
CA VAL A 15 -6.22 21.85 -17.39
C VAL A 15 -7.06 22.35 -16.21
N ASP A 16 -7.76 23.48 -16.36
CA ASP A 16 -8.55 24.07 -15.28
C ASP A 16 -9.64 23.12 -14.75
N LYS A 17 -10.28 22.38 -15.67
CA LYS A 17 -11.29 21.37 -15.31
C LYS A 17 -10.67 20.20 -14.53
N LEU A 18 -9.51 19.72 -14.96
CA LEU A 18 -8.81 18.61 -14.30
C LEU A 18 -8.29 19.02 -12.92
N ASP A 19 -7.76 20.24 -12.78
CA ASP A 19 -7.32 20.77 -11.48
C ASP A 19 -8.50 20.93 -10.51
N THR A 20 -9.62 21.46 -10.99
CA THR A 20 -10.85 21.56 -10.18
C THR A 20 -11.32 20.18 -9.72
N GLN A 21 -11.32 19.19 -10.61
CA GLN A 21 -11.69 17.82 -10.26
C GLN A 21 -10.72 17.20 -9.26
N ALA A 22 -9.41 17.43 -9.41
CA ALA A 22 -8.40 16.94 -8.49
C ALA A 22 -8.57 17.53 -7.08
N GLU A 23 -8.88 18.83 -6.97
CA GLU A 23 -9.16 19.51 -5.70
C GLU A 23 -10.37 18.91 -4.98
N ILE A 24 -11.47 18.67 -5.71
CA ILE A 24 -12.69 18.04 -5.18
C ILE A 24 -12.37 16.61 -4.72
N THR A 25 -11.74 15.81 -5.60
CA THR A 25 -11.41 14.42 -5.30
C THR A 25 -10.45 14.31 -4.12
N SER A 26 -9.49 15.22 -3.97
CA SER A 26 -8.57 15.24 -2.84
C SER A 26 -9.31 15.39 -1.51
N LYS A 27 -10.22 16.38 -1.41
CA LYS A 27 -11.03 16.61 -0.20
C LYS A 27 -11.95 15.44 0.12
N SER A 28 -12.69 14.96 -0.89
CA SER A 28 -13.60 13.83 -0.72
C SER A 28 -12.86 12.55 -0.36
N PHE A 29 -11.66 12.31 -0.90
CA PHE A 29 -10.86 11.13 -0.55
C PHE A 29 -10.52 11.10 0.94
N ILE A 30 -10.09 12.24 1.50
CA ILE A 30 -9.82 12.34 2.94
C ILE A 30 -11.08 12.12 3.76
N GLU A 31 -12.18 12.80 3.42
CA GLU A 31 -13.44 12.70 4.15
C GLU A 31 -13.98 11.26 4.20
N VAL A 32 -13.81 10.51 3.12
CA VAL A 32 -14.39 9.17 2.96
C VAL A 32 -13.48 8.07 3.49
N PHE A 33 -12.18 8.10 3.18
CA PHE A 33 -11.28 6.97 3.46
C PHE A 33 -10.46 7.13 4.74
N HIS A 34 -10.14 8.35 5.16
CA HIS A 34 -9.26 8.55 6.32
C HIS A 34 -10.02 8.35 7.64
N ASN A 35 -9.60 7.36 8.41
CA ASN A 35 -10.26 7.00 9.66
C ASN A 35 -9.66 7.69 10.89
N ASP A 36 -10.37 7.59 12.02
CA ASP A 36 -10.00 8.23 13.28
C ASP A 36 -8.69 7.70 13.89
N HIS A 37 -8.22 6.53 13.47
CA HIS A 37 -6.94 5.96 13.89
C HIS A 37 -5.76 6.46 13.06
N GLY A 38 -6.01 7.21 11.97
CA GLY A 38 -4.99 7.82 11.13
C GLY A 38 -4.43 6.89 10.04
N TYR A 39 -5.19 5.88 9.63
CA TYR A 39 -4.94 5.11 8.41
C TYR A 39 -6.17 5.18 7.49
N LEU A 40 -6.15 4.46 6.36
CA LEU A 40 -7.27 4.47 5.41
C LEU A 40 -8.11 3.20 5.52
N PHE A 41 -9.43 3.34 5.43
CA PHE A 41 -10.29 2.21 5.11
C PHE A 41 -9.86 1.60 3.77
N ASP A 42 -9.90 0.27 3.68
CA ASP A 42 -9.56 -0.42 2.43
C ASP A 42 -10.69 -0.32 1.40
N TYR A 43 -11.92 -0.32 1.89
CA TYR A 43 -13.14 -0.23 1.10
C TYR A 43 -14.18 0.60 1.86
N VAL A 44 -15.05 1.27 1.10
CA VAL A 44 -16.15 2.10 1.57
C VAL A 44 -17.37 1.86 0.69
N ASP A 45 -18.57 1.93 1.26
CA ASP A 45 -19.84 1.70 0.56
C ASP A 45 -20.81 2.83 0.93
N ASP A 46 -21.73 3.17 0.02
CA ASP A 46 -22.77 4.18 0.25
C ASP A 46 -24.02 3.59 0.93
N ASN A 47 -24.07 2.27 1.08
CA ASN A 47 -25.12 1.57 1.79
C ASN A 47 -25.08 1.86 3.31
N LYS A 48 -26.19 2.41 3.83
CA LYS A 48 -26.35 2.77 5.25
C LYS A 48 -26.25 1.60 6.22
N ASP A 49 -26.49 0.37 5.77
CA ASP A 49 -26.37 -0.84 6.58
C ASP A 49 -24.93 -1.39 6.60
N TRP A 50 -24.04 -0.83 5.79
CA TRP A 50 -22.67 -1.27 5.65
C TRP A 50 -21.72 -0.47 6.53
N ARG A 51 -20.69 -1.13 7.07
CA ARG A 51 -19.68 -0.50 7.93
C ARG A 51 -18.34 -0.48 7.20
N PRO A 52 -17.60 0.65 7.22
CA PRO A 52 -16.23 0.75 6.69
C PRO A 52 -15.35 -0.44 7.04
N ASP A 53 -14.51 -0.88 6.11
CA ASP A 53 -13.57 -1.96 6.39
C ASP A 53 -12.44 -1.43 7.27
N TRP A 54 -12.54 -1.72 8.57
CA TRP A 54 -11.54 -1.36 9.57
C TRP A 54 -10.27 -2.22 9.48
N SER A 55 -10.23 -3.23 8.61
CA SER A 55 -9.05 -4.06 8.40
C SER A 55 -7.85 -3.20 7.99
N VAL A 56 -6.71 -3.46 8.63
CA VAL A 56 -5.46 -2.81 8.21
C VAL A 56 -4.91 -3.61 7.03
N ARG A 57 -4.99 -3.01 5.84
CA ARG A 57 -4.58 -3.60 4.56
C ARG A 57 -3.54 -2.71 3.87
N PRO A 58 -2.75 -3.26 2.94
CA PRO A 58 -1.61 -2.52 2.39
C PRO A 58 -2.00 -1.50 1.32
N ASN A 59 -3.22 -1.54 0.77
CA ASN A 59 -3.59 -0.71 -0.40
C ASN A 59 -3.45 0.80 -0.14
N MET A 60 -3.55 1.23 1.12
CA MET A 60 -3.27 2.62 1.52
C MET A 60 -1.85 3.10 1.18
N ILE A 61 -0.90 2.18 0.94
CA ILE A 61 0.47 2.54 0.53
C ILE A 61 0.49 3.29 -0.81
N PHE A 62 -0.45 3.01 -1.73
CA PHE A 62 -0.49 3.71 -3.02
C PHE A 62 -0.76 5.19 -2.83
N ALA A 63 -1.72 5.53 -1.97
CA ALA A 63 -2.01 6.92 -1.63
C ALA A 63 -0.79 7.60 -0.98
N ALA A 64 -0.01 6.89 -0.17
CA ALA A 64 1.19 7.45 0.47
C ALA A 64 2.42 7.52 -0.46
N ALA A 65 2.51 6.65 -1.46
CA ALA A 65 3.68 6.49 -2.32
C ALA A 65 3.62 7.33 -3.60
N LEU A 66 2.44 7.57 -4.18
CA LEU A 66 2.29 8.29 -5.45
C LEU A 66 2.49 9.81 -5.30
N ASP A 67 2.98 10.48 -6.33
CA ASP A 67 3.31 11.93 -6.29
C ASP A 67 2.08 12.81 -6.14
N TYR A 68 1.02 12.47 -6.87
CA TYR A 68 -0.27 13.15 -6.78
C TYR A 68 -1.12 12.55 -5.67
N SER A 69 -0.59 12.58 -4.46
CA SER A 69 -1.26 12.09 -3.26
C SER A 69 -2.30 13.10 -2.76
N PRO A 70 -3.52 12.67 -2.39
CA PRO A 70 -4.47 13.53 -1.68
C PRO A 70 -4.10 13.72 -0.19
N LEU A 71 -3.10 12.98 0.30
CA LEU A 71 -2.73 12.95 1.70
C LEU A 71 -1.71 14.04 2.03
N GLU A 72 -1.90 14.65 3.19
CA GLU A 72 -0.87 15.47 3.79
C GLU A 72 0.29 14.61 4.31
N ARG A 73 1.48 15.22 4.43
CA ARG A 73 2.70 14.53 4.89
C ARG A 73 2.52 13.83 6.25
N GLY A 74 1.72 14.40 7.16
CA GLY A 74 1.42 13.80 8.46
C GLY A 74 0.60 12.50 8.34
N GLN A 75 -0.38 12.49 7.44
CA GLN A 75 -1.22 11.31 7.15
C GLN A 75 -0.39 10.22 6.46
N GLN A 76 0.42 10.58 5.47
CA GLN A 76 1.36 9.66 4.80
C GLN A 76 2.29 8.98 5.81
N LYS A 77 2.83 9.74 6.77
CA LYS A 77 3.67 9.20 7.84
C LYS A 77 2.90 8.21 8.71
N LYS A 78 1.68 8.54 9.14
CA LYS A 78 0.87 7.61 9.97
C LYS A 78 0.57 6.31 9.23
N ILE A 79 0.18 6.38 7.97
CA ILE A 79 -0.04 5.20 7.11
C ILE A 79 1.22 4.35 7.04
N LEU A 80 2.37 4.97 6.79
CA LEU A 80 3.67 4.28 6.75
C LEU A 80 4.00 3.61 8.09
N ASP A 81 3.72 4.29 9.21
CA ASP A 81 3.91 3.76 10.56
C ASP A 81 3.04 2.50 10.79
N PHE A 82 1.78 2.49 10.33
CA PHE A 82 0.91 1.31 10.39
C PHE A 82 1.43 0.14 9.55
N ILE A 83 1.80 0.40 8.29
CA ILE A 83 2.33 -0.63 7.39
C ILE A 83 3.62 -1.22 7.96
N THR A 84 4.53 -0.36 8.42
CA THR A 84 5.82 -0.78 8.99
C THR A 84 5.62 -1.64 10.25
N ARG A 85 4.66 -1.27 11.10
CA ARG A 85 4.42 -1.97 12.37
C ARG A 85 3.69 -3.30 12.19
N GLU A 86 2.76 -3.39 11.26
CA GLU A 86 1.80 -4.52 11.22
C GLU A 86 1.93 -5.39 9.98
N LEU A 87 2.33 -4.81 8.85
CA LEU A 87 2.29 -5.48 7.55
C LEU A 87 3.68 -5.80 7.00
N LEU A 88 4.71 -5.03 7.35
CA LEU A 88 6.07 -5.24 6.86
C LEU A 88 6.64 -6.58 7.36
N THR A 89 7.16 -7.37 6.43
CA THR A 89 7.92 -8.60 6.70
C THR A 89 9.27 -8.55 5.95
N PRO A 90 10.22 -9.45 6.27
CA PRO A 90 11.45 -9.59 5.49
C PRO A 90 11.23 -10.00 4.02
N ARG A 91 10.03 -10.47 3.66
CA ARG A 91 9.70 -11.01 2.34
C ARG A 91 8.67 -10.19 1.57
N GLY A 92 8.19 -9.08 2.11
CA GLY A 92 7.18 -8.25 1.46
C GLY A 92 6.23 -7.60 2.45
N ILE A 93 5.10 -7.11 1.94
CA ILE A 93 4.04 -6.49 2.76
C ILE A 93 2.86 -7.45 2.84
N ARG A 94 2.38 -7.76 4.05
CA ARG A 94 1.17 -8.57 4.27
C ARG A 94 -0.06 -7.92 3.67
N THR A 95 -0.94 -8.74 3.10
CA THR A 95 -2.24 -8.33 2.54
C THR A 95 -3.31 -8.02 3.59
N LEU A 96 -3.10 -8.46 4.83
CA LEU A 96 -4.00 -8.21 5.96
C LEU A 96 -3.20 -8.20 7.26
N SER A 97 -3.52 -7.30 8.20
CA SER A 97 -2.88 -7.28 9.51
C SER A 97 -3.20 -8.55 10.31
N PRO A 98 -2.22 -9.12 11.03
CA PRO A 98 -2.45 -10.22 11.97
C PRO A 98 -3.48 -9.90 13.07
N LYS A 99 -3.77 -8.61 13.29
CA LYS A 99 -4.76 -8.13 14.26
C LYS A 99 -6.18 -8.02 13.68
N SER A 100 -6.33 -8.12 12.37
CA SER A 100 -7.62 -8.03 11.69
C SER A 100 -8.28 -9.41 11.61
N GLY A 101 -9.62 -9.42 11.65
CA GLY A 101 -10.39 -10.66 11.50
C GLY A 101 -10.17 -11.29 10.12
N GLY A 102 -10.07 -12.62 10.07
CA GLY A 102 -9.87 -13.35 8.80
C GLY A 102 -8.40 -13.47 8.37
N TYR A 103 -7.43 -13.09 9.20
CA TYR A 103 -6.02 -13.31 8.93
C TYR A 103 -5.69 -14.81 8.74
N ASN A 104 -5.25 -15.14 7.52
CA ASN A 104 -4.86 -16.46 7.05
C ASN A 104 -3.49 -16.35 6.34
N PRO A 105 -2.38 -16.54 7.08
CA PRO A 105 -1.05 -16.24 6.58
C PRO A 105 -0.44 -17.32 5.68
N ASN A 106 -1.00 -18.53 5.65
CA ASN A 106 -0.33 -19.70 5.07
C ASN A 106 -0.97 -20.06 3.72
N TYR A 107 -0.19 -19.98 2.65
CA TYR A 107 -0.61 -20.30 1.29
C TYR A 107 -0.36 -21.78 0.95
N VAL A 108 -1.09 -22.67 1.62
CA VAL A 108 -0.91 -24.13 1.51
C VAL A 108 -2.24 -24.87 1.33
N GLY A 109 -2.18 -26.15 0.94
CA GLY A 109 -3.36 -27.02 0.82
C GLY A 109 -3.99 -27.01 -0.58
N SER A 110 -5.29 -27.30 -0.65
CA SER A 110 -6.06 -27.35 -1.90
C SER A 110 -6.19 -25.96 -2.54
N GLN A 111 -6.60 -25.90 -3.82
CA GLN A 111 -6.82 -24.61 -4.51
C GLN A 111 -7.76 -23.69 -3.73
N ILE A 112 -8.86 -24.23 -3.22
CA ILE A 112 -9.85 -23.45 -2.44
C ILE A 112 -9.20 -22.85 -1.18
N GLN A 113 -8.38 -23.60 -0.45
CA GLN A 113 -7.70 -23.10 0.74
C GLN A 113 -6.70 -21.99 0.41
N ARG A 114 -5.98 -22.15 -0.70
CA ARG A 114 -5.06 -21.16 -1.23
C ARG A 114 -5.78 -19.89 -1.67
N ASP A 115 -6.90 -20.00 -2.36
CA ASP A 115 -7.72 -18.85 -2.78
C ASP A 115 -8.20 -18.05 -1.56
N TYR A 116 -8.60 -18.72 -0.48
CA TYR A 116 -8.96 -18.06 0.78
C TYR A 116 -7.78 -17.40 1.50
N ALA A 117 -6.53 -17.82 1.26
CA ALA A 117 -5.33 -17.22 1.86
C ALA A 117 -4.74 -16.09 1.00
N TYR A 118 -4.98 -16.10 -0.31
CA TYR A 118 -4.24 -15.32 -1.32
C TYR A 118 -4.09 -13.82 -1.00
N HIS A 119 -5.13 -13.22 -0.43
CA HIS A 119 -5.16 -11.81 -0.01
C HIS A 119 -5.59 -11.61 1.45
N GLN A 120 -5.38 -12.63 2.29
CA GLN A 120 -5.82 -12.64 3.68
C GLN A 120 -4.67 -12.74 4.68
N GLY A 121 -3.44 -12.39 4.30
CA GLY A 121 -2.31 -12.36 5.24
C GLY A 121 -0.98 -12.72 4.64
N THR A 122 -0.96 -13.34 3.45
CA THR A 122 0.25 -13.57 2.66
C THR A 122 1.01 -12.27 2.41
N ALA A 123 2.34 -12.35 2.32
CA ALA A 123 3.22 -11.22 2.08
C ALA A 123 3.56 -11.10 0.58
N TRP A 124 3.39 -9.91 0.03
CA TRP A 124 3.59 -9.63 -1.39
C TRP A 124 4.84 -8.75 -1.60
N PRO A 125 5.87 -9.22 -2.31
CA PRO A 125 7.10 -8.47 -2.57
C PRO A 125 6.93 -7.21 -3.40
N TRP A 126 6.05 -7.22 -4.40
CA TRP A 126 5.93 -6.09 -5.34
C TRP A 126 5.47 -4.79 -4.64
N LEU A 127 4.77 -4.90 -3.52
CA LEU A 127 4.37 -3.77 -2.68
C LEU A 127 5.56 -3.08 -2.01
N MET A 128 6.72 -3.75 -1.93
CA MET A 128 7.94 -3.17 -1.35
C MET A 128 8.43 -1.95 -2.13
N GLY A 129 8.18 -1.89 -3.45
CA GLY A 129 8.51 -0.71 -4.25
C GLY A 129 7.76 0.53 -3.75
N PHE A 130 6.44 0.43 -3.61
CA PHE A 130 5.62 1.52 -3.08
C PHE A 130 5.95 1.84 -1.61
N TYR A 131 6.27 0.81 -0.82
CA TYR A 131 6.73 1.01 0.55
C TYR A 131 8.02 1.84 0.60
N ALA A 132 9.01 1.52 -0.23
CA ALA A 132 10.25 2.28 -0.32
C ALA A 132 10.02 3.72 -0.77
N GLU A 133 9.17 3.94 -1.79
CA GLU A 133 8.80 5.27 -2.26
C GLU A 133 8.15 6.12 -1.15
N ALA A 134 7.14 5.58 -0.46
CA ALA A 134 6.53 6.25 0.69
C ALA A 134 7.54 6.51 1.81
N TYR A 135 8.45 5.56 2.07
CA TYR A 135 9.50 5.73 3.08
C TYR A 135 10.45 6.87 2.73
N PHE A 136 10.92 6.98 1.49
CA PHE A 136 11.74 8.10 1.02
C PHE A 136 10.95 9.42 1.00
N LYS A 137 9.64 9.37 0.79
CA LYS A 137 8.76 10.55 0.90
C LYS A 137 8.65 11.10 2.34
N ILE A 138 8.87 10.28 3.36
CA ILE A 138 8.85 10.76 4.74
C ILE A 138 10.25 11.07 5.25
N HIS A 139 11.19 10.14 5.05
CA HIS A 139 12.52 10.13 5.66
C HIS A 139 13.62 10.66 4.75
N ARG A 140 13.37 10.83 3.44
CA ARG A 140 14.38 11.29 2.47
C ARG A 140 15.64 10.43 2.56
N LYS A 141 16.83 11.05 2.49
CA LYS A 141 18.13 10.38 2.51
C LYS A 141 18.41 9.56 3.78
N SER A 142 17.79 9.88 4.93
CA SER A 142 18.02 9.10 6.14
C SER A 142 17.39 7.71 6.08
N GLY A 143 16.49 7.46 5.14
CA GLY A 143 15.83 6.17 4.97
C GLY A 143 16.59 5.14 4.13
N VAL A 144 17.66 5.53 3.44
CA VAL A 144 18.39 4.65 2.50
C VAL A 144 18.85 3.37 3.19
N SER A 145 19.55 3.48 4.31
CA SER A 145 20.07 2.32 5.02
C SER A 145 18.96 1.40 5.56
N PHE A 146 17.78 1.93 5.84
CA PHE A 146 16.64 1.11 6.27
C PHE A 146 16.05 0.31 5.09
N VAL A 147 15.79 0.97 3.96
CA VAL A 147 15.28 0.31 2.75
C VAL A 147 16.27 -0.72 2.22
N GLU A 148 17.57 -0.44 2.23
CA GLU A 148 18.61 -1.42 1.87
C GLU A 148 18.54 -2.69 2.72
N ARG A 149 18.31 -2.57 4.03
CA ARG A 149 18.14 -3.75 4.90
C ARG A 149 16.89 -4.55 4.56
N CYS A 150 15.80 -3.90 4.19
CA CYS A 150 14.60 -4.58 3.70
C CYS A 150 14.89 -5.34 2.40
N LEU A 151 15.66 -4.75 1.48
CA LEU A 151 15.99 -5.36 0.18
C LEU A 151 16.93 -6.56 0.28
N ARG A 152 17.86 -6.57 1.24
CA ARG A 152 18.73 -7.74 1.51
C ARG A 152 17.94 -9.02 1.78
N GLY A 153 16.72 -8.90 2.30
CA GLY A 153 15.81 -10.03 2.49
C GLY A 153 15.44 -10.75 1.18
N PHE A 154 15.57 -10.10 0.02
CA PHE A 154 15.27 -10.71 -1.27
C PHE A 154 16.48 -11.34 -1.96
N GLU A 155 17.71 -10.96 -1.58
CA GLU A 155 18.93 -11.51 -2.21
C GLU A 155 19.00 -13.04 -2.13
N ILE A 156 18.66 -13.59 -0.96
CA ILE A 156 18.62 -15.04 -0.73
C ILE A 156 17.52 -15.69 -1.59
N GLU A 157 16.37 -15.02 -1.78
CA GLU A 157 15.22 -15.58 -2.51
C GLU A 157 15.46 -15.76 -3.99
N MET A 158 16.31 -14.91 -4.58
CA MET A 158 16.72 -15.04 -5.98
C MET A 158 17.46 -16.36 -6.29
N THR A 159 17.80 -17.15 -5.26
CA THR A 159 18.48 -18.44 -5.38
C THR A 159 17.72 -19.62 -4.74
N SER A 160 16.68 -19.38 -3.95
CA SER A 160 16.01 -20.42 -3.14
C SER A 160 14.88 -21.15 -3.88
N HIS A 161 14.02 -20.39 -4.58
CA HIS A 161 12.79 -20.94 -5.20
C HIS A 161 12.67 -20.60 -6.68
N CYS A 162 13.16 -19.42 -7.07
CA CYS A 162 13.16 -18.96 -8.44
C CYS A 162 14.59 -18.68 -8.88
N ILE A 163 14.86 -18.84 -10.19
CA ILE A 163 16.20 -18.61 -10.75
C ILE A 163 16.28 -17.14 -11.19
N GLY A 164 16.94 -16.31 -10.39
CA GLY A 164 17.15 -14.90 -10.72
C GLY A 164 15.89 -14.04 -10.67
N SER A 165 14.83 -14.50 -9.98
CA SER A 165 13.60 -13.75 -9.76
C SER A 165 13.09 -13.93 -8.33
N ILE A 166 12.07 -13.18 -7.97
CA ILE A 166 11.44 -13.21 -6.65
C ILE A 166 10.05 -13.83 -6.80
N SER A 167 9.65 -14.69 -5.87
CA SER A 167 8.31 -15.28 -5.83
C SER A 167 7.22 -14.21 -5.82
N GLU A 168 6.04 -14.52 -6.37
CA GLU A 168 4.89 -13.61 -6.37
C GLU A 168 4.40 -13.26 -4.96
N LEU A 169 4.39 -14.26 -4.06
CA LEU A 169 3.96 -14.13 -2.68
C LEU A 169 4.74 -15.08 -1.77
N PHE A 170 4.67 -14.79 -0.48
CA PHE A 170 5.22 -15.58 0.62
C PHE A 170 4.17 -15.76 1.72
N ASP A 171 4.38 -16.74 2.60
CA ASP A 171 3.58 -16.85 3.81
C ASP A 171 3.75 -15.59 4.69
N GLY A 172 2.67 -15.19 5.35
CA GLY A 172 2.61 -13.96 6.16
C GLY A 172 3.37 -14.04 7.48
N ASN A 173 3.57 -15.25 8.01
CA ASN A 173 4.32 -15.47 9.23
C ASN A 173 5.67 -16.12 8.89
N PRO A 174 6.73 -15.87 9.68
CA PRO A 174 7.94 -16.68 9.60
C PRO A 174 7.60 -18.16 9.82
N PRO A 175 8.32 -19.09 9.17
CA PRO A 175 8.31 -20.49 9.57
C PRO A 175 8.84 -20.67 11.00
#